data_AF-A0A1I8PS60-F1
#
_entry.id   AF-A0A1I8PS60-F1
#
_cell.length_a   1.000
_cell.length_b   1.000
_cell.length_c   1.000
_cell.angle_alpha   90.00
_cell.angle_beta   90.00
_cell.angle_gamma   90.00
#
_symmetry.space_group_name_H-M   'P 1'
#
loop_
_entity.id
_entity.type
_entity.pdbx_description
1 polymer ?
#
loop_
_entity_poly.entity_id
_entity_poly.type
_entity_poly.pdbx_seq_one_letter_code
_entity_poly.pdbx_strand_id
1 'polypeptide(L)'
;MKTCIAVLIALVCVYNKIVVQADRGQLYQTSKNVTYFINQDYAYTWYEAFLECSFRNMTLLSLERDEKIDELLQVINKHKFSKKPPHLWTGGIGSNRKFVWSNTGRPIVSRLWGPGNPDNSANMENCVQIYENTKHLNDIKCVEKFGFVCEMTQCNLDVAKACDPEKPESRRIEKYSGFVFNFNQGK
;
A
#
# COMPACT_ATOMS: atom_id res chain seq x y z
N MET A 1 -1.66 13.13 50.03
CA MET A 1 -2.40 12.09 49.29
C MET A 1 -2.96 12.62 47.95
N LYS A 2 -3.72 13.74 47.95
CA LYS A 2 -4.28 14.34 46.72
C LYS A 2 -3.23 14.80 45.70
N THR A 3 -2.09 15.31 46.17
CA THR A 3 -0.95 15.74 45.34
C THR A 3 -0.23 14.59 44.64
N CYS A 4 -0.05 13.44 45.30
CA CYS A 4 0.60 12.26 44.68
C CYS A 4 -0.26 11.63 43.58
N ILE A 5 -1.59 11.61 43.76
CA ILE A 5 -2.53 11.09 42.75
C ILE A 5 -2.50 11.98 41.50
N ALA A 6 -2.45 13.30 41.67
CA ALA A 6 -2.36 14.24 40.54
C ALA A 6 -1.06 14.06 39.74
N VAL A 7 0.07 13.81 40.41
CA VAL A 7 1.36 13.55 39.74
C VAL A 7 1.36 12.22 38.99
N LEU A 8 0.81 11.16 39.58
CA LEU A 8 0.66 9.87 38.91
C LEU A 8 -0.25 9.96 37.68
N ILE A 9 -1.38 10.66 37.78
CA ILE A 9 -2.28 10.91 36.64
C ILE A 9 -1.55 11.71 35.56
N ALA A 10 -0.79 12.76 35.92
CA ALA A 10 -0.02 13.54 34.96
C ALA A 10 1.04 12.69 34.25
N LEU A 11 1.78 11.83 34.96
CA LEU A 11 2.78 10.94 34.38
C LEU A 11 2.16 9.87 33.47
N VAL A 12 1.01 9.29 33.86
CA VAL A 12 0.26 8.35 33.02
C VAL A 12 -0.30 9.06 31.77
N CYS A 13 -0.83 10.28 31.91
CA CYS A 13 -1.29 11.08 30.77
C CYS A 13 -0.14 11.47 29.83
N VAL A 14 1.04 11.81 30.36
CA VAL A 14 2.23 12.11 29.56
C VAL A 14 2.75 10.84 28.89
N TYR A 15 2.81 9.71 29.58
CA TYR A 15 3.18 8.41 29.02
C TYR A 15 2.23 7.99 27.89
N ASN A 16 0.91 8.09 28.10
CA ASN A 16 -0.10 7.81 27.07
C ASN A 16 -0.03 8.78 25.88
N LYS A 17 0.36 10.04 26.10
CA LYS A 17 0.60 11.01 25.02
C LYS A 17 1.88 10.74 24.23
N ILE A 18 2.90 10.12 24.85
CA ILE A 18 4.16 9.76 24.18
C ILE A 18 3.99 8.49 23.32
N VAL A 19 3.12 7.55 23.72
CA VAL A 19 2.95 6.26 23.03
C VAL A 19 1.99 6.32 21.84
N VAL A 20 1.02 7.25 21.81
CA VAL A 20 0.09 7.40 20.67
C VAL A 20 0.57 8.50 19.74
N GLN A 21 1.56 8.18 18.90
CA GLN A 21 1.81 8.99 17.71
C GLN A 21 0.60 8.79 16.79
N ALA A 22 -0.17 9.85 16.55
CA ALA A 22 -1.38 9.76 15.73
C ALA A 22 -1.01 9.30 14.31
N ASP A 23 -1.39 8.07 13.96
CA ASP A 23 -1.34 7.52 12.60
C ASP A 23 -2.01 8.52 11.65
N ARG A 24 -1.25 9.10 10.71
CA ARG A 24 -1.80 10.04 9.72
C ARG A 24 -2.44 9.34 8.52
N GLY A 25 -2.62 8.03 8.60
CA GLY A 25 -3.36 7.21 7.65
C GLY A 25 -4.82 7.64 7.50
N GLN A 26 -5.25 7.85 6.26
CA GLN A 26 -6.64 8.20 5.93
C GLN A 26 -7.14 7.40 4.73
N LEU A 27 -8.44 7.11 4.73
CA LEU A 27 -9.15 6.54 3.59
C LEU A 27 -9.61 7.65 2.63
N TYR A 28 -9.43 7.42 1.34
CA TYR A 28 -9.83 8.30 0.26
C TYR A 28 -10.66 7.50 -0.74
N GLN A 29 -11.83 8.03 -1.09
CA GLN A 29 -12.72 7.42 -2.07
C GLN A 29 -12.76 8.28 -3.33
N THR A 30 -12.57 7.67 -4.49
CA THR A 30 -12.62 8.37 -5.78
C THR A 30 -14.06 8.47 -6.30
N SER A 31 -14.28 9.32 -7.31
CA SER A 31 -15.57 9.43 -8.01
C SER A 31 -16.04 8.13 -8.66
N LYS A 32 -15.13 7.18 -8.94
CA LYS A 32 -15.43 5.86 -9.47
C LYS A 32 -15.58 4.78 -8.40
N ASN A 33 -15.76 5.18 -7.14
CA ASN A 33 -15.91 4.27 -6.00
C ASN A 33 -14.68 3.37 -5.75
N VAL A 34 -13.48 3.86 -6.09
CA VAL A 34 -12.22 3.21 -5.72
C VAL A 34 -11.76 3.74 -4.37
N THR A 35 -11.38 2.85 -3.47
CA THR A 35 -10.91 3.20 -2.12
C THR A 35 -9.41 3.03 -2.03
N TYR A 36 -8.73 4.11 -1.66
CA TYR A 36 -7.32 4.13 -1.30
C TYR A 36 -7.16 4.39 0.20
N PHE A 37 -6.16 3.79 0.81
CA PHE A 37 -5.67 4.20 2.13
C PHE A 37 -4.28 4.81 1.93
N ILE A 38 -4.07 6.02 2.42
CA ILE A 38 -2.77 6.69 2.28
C ILE A 38 -2.27 7.10 3.65
N ASN A 39 -1.10 6.59 4.01
CA ASN A 39 -0.35 7.02 5.18
C ASN A 39 0.84 7.87 4.72
N GLN A 40 0.98 9.05 5.32
CA GLN A 40 2.00 10.04 4.94
C GLN A 40 3.19 10.08 5.90
N ASP A 41 3.22 9.20 6.90
CA ASP A 41 4.28 9.13 7.89
C ASP A 41 5.49 8.43 7.29
N TYR A 42 6.63 9.12 7.30
CA TYR A 42 7.90 8.60 6.76
C TYR A 42 8.53 7.66 7.79
N ALA A 43 7.83 6.57 8.06
CA ALA A 43 8.11 5.64 9.16
C ALA A 43 8.12 4.18 8.71
N TYR A 44 7.72 3.90 7.46
CA TYR A 44 7.53 2.55 6.96
C TYR A 44 8.54 2.21 5.87
N THR A 45 9.17 1.05 6.01
CA THR A 45 9.84 0.34 4.91
C THR A 45 8.80 -0.19 3.93
N TRP A 46 9.25 -0.60 2.75
CA TRP A 46 8.36 -1.23 1.77
C TRP A 46 7.67 -2.48 2.35
N TYR A 47 8.40 -3.29 3.13
CA TYR A 47 7.88 -4.51 3.74
C TYR A 47 6.83 -4.21 4.82
N GLU A 48 7.08 -3.22 5.68
CA GLU A 48 6.09 -2.80 6.68
C GLU A 48 4.84 -2.23 6.00
N ALA A 49 5.00 -1.41 4.95
CA ALA A 49 3.89 -0.88 4.17
C ALA A 49 3.06 -1.99 3.50
N PHE A 50 3.72 -3.02 2.96
CA PHE A 50 3.06 -4.20 2.41
C PHE A 50 2.19 -4.90 3.46
N LEU A 51 2.72 -5.09 4.67
CA LEU A 51 1.98 -5.69 5.79
C LEU A 51 0.80 -4.82 6.25
N GLU A 52 1.00 -3.49 6.36
CA GLU A 52 -0.06 -2.56 6.74
C GLU A 52 -1.27 -2.61 5.79
N CYS A 53 -1.00 -2.68 4.47
CA CYS A 53 -2.07 -2.86 3.48
C CYS A 53 -2.74 -4.23 3.63
N SER A 54 -1.95 -5.30 3.81
CA SER A 54 -2.48 -6.65 3.98
C SER A 54 -3.38 -6.77 5.22
N PHE A 55 -3.01 -6.17 6.35
CA PHE A 55 -3.83 -6.17 7.57
C PHE A 55 -5.16 -5.42 7.40
N ARG A 56 -5.25 -4.53 6.42
CA ARG A 56 -6.49 -3.82 6.05
C ARG A 56 -7.32 -4.55 5.01
N ASN A 57 -6.97 -5.78 4.63
CA ASN A 57 -7.55 -6.47 3.48
C ASN A 57 -7.44 -5.62 2.20
N MET A 58 -6.31 -4.95 2.02
CA MET A 58 -5.95 -4.13 0.86
C MET A 58 -4.62 -4.64 0.29
N THR A 59 -4.20 -4.11 -0.86
CA THR A 59 -2.86 -4.36 -1.40
C THR A 59 -2.12 -3.04 -1.55
N LEU A 60 -0.79 -3.06 -1.61
CA LEU A 60 -0.06 -1.88 -2.08
C LEU A 60 -0.50 -1.53 -3.52
N LEU A 61 -0.48 -0.23 -3.83
CA LEU A 61 -0.95 0.32 -5.09
C LEU A 61 -0.23 -0.26 -6.32
N SER A 62 -1.01 -0.63 -7.34
CA SER A 62 -0.54 -0.94 -8.68
C SER A 62 -1.04 0.09 -9.70
N LEU A 63 -0.18 0.55 -10.62
CA LEU A 63 -0.52 1.52 -11.66
C LEU A 63 -0.57 0.89 -13.05
N GLU A 64 -1.43 -0.11 -13.22
CA GLU A 64 -1.57 -0.82 -14.51
C GLU A 64 -2.39 -0.09 -15.57
N ARG A 65 -3.14 0.94 -15.16
CA ARG A 65 -4.08 1.67 -16.02
C ARG A 65 -3.92 3.17 -15.81
N ASP A 66 -3.99 3.93 -16.89
CA ASP A 66 -3.82 5.39 -16.85
C ASP A 66 -4.89 6.07 -16.00
N GLU A 67 -6.10 5.51 -15.99
CA GLU A 67 -7.18 6.02 -15.16
C GLU A 67 -6.84 6.00 -13.66
N LYS A 68 -6.08 4.99 -13.20
CA LYS A 68 -5.68 4.88 -11.78
C LYS A 68 -4.67 5.95 -11.41
N ILE A 69 -3.80 6.33 -12.36
CA ILE A 69 -2.80 7.40 -12.16
C ILE A 69 -3.53 8.73 -11.94
N ASP A 70 -4.47 9.07 -12.82
CA ASP A 70 -5.19 10.34 -12.71
C ASP A 70 -6.08 10.40 -11.46
N GLU A 71 -6.71 9.30 -11.07
CA GLU A 71 -7.48 9.19 -9.83
C GLU A 71 -6.62 9.42 -8.58
N LEU A 72 -5.45 8.78 -8.53
CA LEU A 72 -4.51 8.96 -7.42
C LEU A 72 -4.02 10.41 -7.33
N LEU A 73 -3.72 11.04 -8.47
CA LEU A 73 -3.26 12.44 -8.49
C LEU A 73 -4.35 13.41 -8.04
N GLN A 74 -5.62 13.15 -8.34
CA GLN A 74 -6.72 13.94 -7.81
C GLN A 74 -6.75 13.88 -6.28
N VAL A 75 -6.53 12.70 -5.69
CA VAL A 75 -6.43 12.53 -4.23
C VAL A 75 -5.23 13.30 -3.68
N ILE A 76 -4.04 13.10 -4.26
CA ILE A 76 -2.79 13.73 -3.81
C ILE A 76 -2.88 15.27 -3.86
N ASN A 77 -3.38 15.83 -4.96
CA ASN A 77 -3.44 17.28 -5.16
C ASN A 77 -4.53 17.94 -4.31
N LYS A 78 -5.68 17.29 -4.11
CA LYS A 78 -6.80 17.84 -3.33
C LYS A 78 -6.50 17.94 -1.85
N HIS A 79 -5.83 16.94 -1.28
CA HIS A 79 -5.73 16.78 0.19
C HIS A 79 -4.48 17.40 0.83
N LYS A 80 -3.71 18.23 0.09
CA LYS A 80 -2.54 19.00 0.59
C LYS A 80 -1.64 18.19 1.55
N PHE A 81 -0.89 17.24 0.99
CA PHE A 81 0.06 16.41 1.73
C PHE A 81 1.08 17.28 2.48
N SER A 82 1.34 16.93 3.74
CA SER A 82 2.07 17.80 4.68
C SER A 82 3.55 17.96 4.34
N LYS A 83 4.15 16.95 3.70
CA LYS A 83 5.51 17.00 3.14
C LYS A 83 5.40 17.12 1.63
N LYS A 84 6.13 18.09 1.05
CA LYS A 84 6.24 18.26 -0.40
C LYS A 84 7.71 18.13 -0.80
N PRO A 85 8.05 17.20 -1.71
CA PRO A 85 7.17 16.24 -2.37
C PRO A 85 6.84 15.01 -1.53
N PRO A 86 5.65 14.38 -1.68
CA PRO A 86 5.33 13.14 -1.00
C PRO A 86 6.12 11.97 -1.61
N HIS A 87 6.72 11.16 -0.75
CA HIS A 87 7.33 9.88 -1.09
C HIS A 87 6.41 8.79 -0.59
N LEU A 88 5.85 8.01 -1.50
CA LEU A 88 4.86 6.99 -1.16
C LEU A 88 5.22 5.66 -1.80
N TRP A 89 5.35 4.64 -0.98
CA TRP A 89 5.49 3.27 -1.45
C TRP A 89 4.31 2.82 -2.29
N THR A 90 4.65 2.11 -3.36
CA THR A 90 3.71 1.38 -4.22
C THR A 90 3.96 -0.12 -4.11
N GLY A 91 3.15 -0.94 -4.79
CA GLY A 91 3.34 -2.38 -4.85
C GLY A 91 4.49 -2.81 -5.78
N GLY A 92 5.20 -1.88 -6.41
CA GLY A 92 6.28 -2.21 -7.33
C GLY A 92 7.47 -2.81 -6.58
N ILE A 93 7.92 -3.99 -7.03
CA ILE A 93 9.08 -4.72 -6.53
C ILE A 93 9.82 -5.36 -7.70
N GLY A 94 11.13 -5.48 -7.61
CA GLY A 94 11.94 -5.99 -8.70
C GLY A 94 13.33 -6.42 -8.32
N SER A 95 14.08 -6.85 -9.33
CA SER A 95 15.50 -7.15 -9.25
C SER A 95 16.13 -6.96 -10.62
N ASN A 96 17.39 -6.50 -10.67
CA ASN A 96 18.13 -6.29 -11.91
C ASN A 96 17.34 -5.42 -12.93
N ARG A 97 16.74 -4.33 -12.46
CA ARG A 97 15.93 -3.38 -13.26
C ARG A 97 14.69 -3.97 -13.92
N LYS A 98 14.23 -5.14 -13.47
CA LYS A 98 12.96 -5.75 -13.89
C LYS A 98 11.99 -5.72 -12.71
N PHE A 99 10.91 -4.96 -12.88
CA PHE A 99 9.92 -4.73 -11.82
C PHE A 99 8.54 -5.23 -12.21
N VAL A 100 7.82 -5.71 -11.21
CA VAL A 100 6.43 -6.16 -11.29
C VAL A 100 5.61 -5.53 -10.17
N TRP A 101 4.30 -5.47 -10.35
CA TRP A 101 3.37 -5.16 -9.26
C TRP A 101 3.19 -6.40 -8.38
N SER A 102 3.44 -6.29 -7.07
CA SER A 102 3.42 -7.43 -6.14
C SER A 102 2.06 -8.13 -6.03
N ASN A 103 0.96 -7.41 -6.27
CA ASN A 103 -0.40 -7.94 -6.19
C ASN A 103 -0.86 -8.66 -7.45
N THR A 104 -0.29 -8.36 -8.63
CA THR A 104 -0.73 -8.96 -9.91
C THR A 104 0.36 -9.71 -10.65
N GLY A 105 1.62 -9.55 -10.25
CA GLY A 105 2.80 -10.08 -10.93
C GLY A 105 3.06 -9.45 -12.31
N ARG A 106 2.28 -8.44 -12.71
CA ARG A 106 2.39 -7.83 -14.04
C ARG A 106 3.58 -6.86 -14.11
N PRO A 107 4.29 -6.81 -15.25
CA PRO A 107 5.43 -5.91 -15.41
C PRO A 107 5.05 -4.43 -15.26
N ILE A 108 5.93 -3.64 -14.65
CA ILE A 108 5.81 -2.18 -14.66
C ILE A 108 6.23 -1.66 -16.04
N VAL A 109 5.35 -0.92 -16.69
CA VAL A 109 5.60 -0.38 -18.03
C VAL A 109 6.54 0.82 -17.99
N SER A 110 7.42 0.93 -19.00
CA SER A 110 8.54 1.87 -19.00
C SER A 110 8.13 3.35 -18.87
N ARG A 111 6.98 3.72 -19.44
CA ARG A 111 6.45 5.10 -19.42
C ARG A 111 6.10 5.66 -18.04
N LEU A 112 6.04 4.81 -17.01
CA LEU A 112 5.72 5.23 -15.64
C LEU A 112 6.95 5.74 -14.89
N TRP A 113 8.15 5.32 -15.29
CA TRP A 113 9.38 5.72 -14.64
C TRP A 113 9.67 7.21 -14.84
N GLY A 114 10.28 7.83 -13.84
CA GLY A 114 10.85 9.16 -13.97
C GLY A 114 12.05 9.14 -14.93
N PRO A 115 12.45 10.31 -15.46
CA PRO A 115 13.67 10.43 -16.25
C PRO A 115 14.86 9.81 -15.51
N GLY A 116 15.61 8.92 -16.18
CA GLY A 116 16.76 8.22 -15.60
C GLY A 116 16.45 6.92 -14.85
N ASN A 117 15.17 6.65 -14.54
CA ASN A 117 14.75 5.49 -13.76
C ASN A 117 14.25 4.31 -14.62
N PRO A 118 14.29 3.06 -14.10
CA PRO A 118 14.91 2.71 -12.83
C PRO A 118 16.44 2.79 -12.93
N ASP A 119 17.16 3.34 -11.97
CA ASP A 119 18.63 3.52 -12.09
C ASP A 119 19.45 2.44 -11.36
N ASN A 120 18.79 1.65 -10.50
CA ASN A 120 19.38 0.63 -9.66
C ASN A 120 20.60 1.13 -8.87
N SER A 121 20.45 2.27 -8.19
CA SER A 121 21.54 2.91 -7.46
C SER A 121 22.17 1.95 -6.46
N ALA A 122 23.50 1.86 -6.51
CA ALA A 122 24.31 0.94 -5.71
C ALA A 122 23.89 -0.55 -5.77
N ASN A 123 23.17 -0.97 -6.83
CA ASN A 123 22.63 -2.33 -7.00
C ASN A 123 21.67 -2.81 -5.88
N MET A 124 21.00 -1.88 -5.18
CA MET A 124 20.16 -2.20 -4.01
C MET A 124 18.73 -1.68 -4.10
N GLU A 125 18.33 -1.11 -5.24
CA GLU A 125 17.03 -0.44 -5.40
C GLU A 125 16.01 -1.36 -6.04
N ASN A 126 15.35 -2.13 -5.19
CA ASN A 126 14.46 -3.22 -5.58
C ASN A 126 12.98 -2.91 -5.29
N CYS A 127 12.66 -1.74 -4.75
CA CYS A 127 11.31 -1.34 -4.39
C CYS A 127 10.95 -0.01 -5.05
N VAL A 128 9.66 0.23 -5.29
CA VAL A 128 9.21 1.36 -6.11
C VAL A 128 8.35 2.32 -5.29
N GLN A 129 8.74 3.60 -5.32
CA GLN A 129 7.96 4.70 -4.78
C GLN A 129 7.39 5.58 -5.90
N ILE A 130 6.32 6.30 -5.59
CA ILE A 130 5.99 7.54 -6.27
C ILE A 130 6.86 8.63 -5.66
N TYR A 131 7.54 9.36 -6.52
CA TYR A 131 8.41 10.48 -6.17
C TYR A 131 7.91 11.74 -6.86
N GLU A 132 7.84 12.83 -6.09
CA GLU A 132 7.35 14.12 -6.58
C GLU A 132 5.90 14.10 -7.09
N ASN A 133 5.22 15.25 -7.10
CA ASN A 133 3.83 15.33 -7.59
C ASN A 133 3.72 15.11 -9.12
N THR A 134 4.67 14.40 -9.73
CA THR A 134 4.99 14.39 -11.16
C THR A 134 4.53 13.12 -11.88
N LYS A 135 3.70 12.28 -11.25
CA LYS A 135 3.19 11.01 -11.80
C LYS A 135 4.26 9.91 -12.00
N HIS A 136 5.50 10.14 -11.58
CA HIS A 136 6.63 9.28 -11.93
C HIS A 136 7.02 8.31 -10.81
N LEU A 137 7.47 7.14 -11.24
CA LEU A 137 8.04 6.10 -10.39
C LEU A 137 9.55 6.25 -10.26
N ASN A 138 10.06 5.91 -9.08
CA ASN A 138 11.48 5.83 -8.75
C ASN A 138 11.74 4.49 -8.07
N ASP A 139 12.74 3.73 -8.52
CA ASP A 139 13.26 2.61 -7.74
C ASP A 139 14.12 3.15 -6.60
N ILE A 140 14.06 2.50 -5.45
CA ILE A 140 14.79 2.91 -4.25
C ILE A 140 14.96 1.71 -3.31
N LYS A 141 15.87 1.83 -2.34
CA LYS A 141 16.16 0.75 -1.39
C LYS A 141 14.92 0.48 -0.54
N CYS A 142 14.51 -0.79 -0.46
CA CYS A 142 13.31 -1.21 0.25
C CYS A 142 13.27 -0.85 1.75
N VAL A 143 14.44 -0.56 2.34
CA VAL A 143 14.61 -0.23 3.76
C VAL A 143 14.48 1.26 4.07
N GLU A 144 14.34 2.12 3.06
CA GLU A 144 14.05 3.54 3.29
C GLU A 144 12.70 3.72 3.99
N LYS A 145 12.52 4.86 4.67
CA LYS A 145 11.31 5.14 5.45
C LYS A 145 10.45 6.20 4.76
N PHE A 146 9.33 5.76 4.20
CA PHE A 146 8.36 6.61 3.47
C PHE A 146 6.93 6.36 3.94
N GLY A 147 6.01 7.17 3.44
CA GLY A 147 4.58 6.86 3.48
C GLY A 147 4.22 5.76 2.47
N PHE A 148 2.95 5.40 2.37
CA PHE A 148 2.50 4.35 1.45
C PHE A 148 1.06 4.53 0.98
N VAL A 149 0.73 3.92 -0.16
CA VAL A 149 -0.63 3.87 -0.70
C VAL A 149 -1.10 2.42 -0.80
N CYS A 150 -2.18 2.10 -0.11
CA CYS A 150 -2.95 0.88 -0.33
C CYS A 150 -4.12 1.14 -1.27
N GLU A 151 -4.51 0.12 -2.00
CA GLU A 151 -5.71 0.09 -2.82
C GLU A 151 -6.59 -1.12 -2.50
N MET A 152 -7.90 -0.92 -2.64
CA MET A 152 -8.86 -2.02 -2.62
C MET A 152 -8.96 -2.59 -4.04
N THR A 153 -8.53 -3.83 -4.24
CA THR A 153 -8.65 -4.49 -5.55
C THR A 153 -10.05 -5.05 -5.78
N GLN A 154 -10.39 -5.37 -7.04
CA GLN A 154 -11.63 -6.07 -7.36
C GLN A 154 -11.73 -7.42 -6.64
N CYS A 155 -10.61 -8.15 -6.51
CA CYS A 155 -10.56 -9.39 -5.74
C CYS A 155 -10.97 -9.14 -4.27
N ASN A 156 -10.50 -8.04 -3.68
CA ASN A 156 -10.82 -7.69 -2.30
C ASN A 156 -12.31 -7.32 -2.15
N LEU A 157 -12.91 -6.67 -3.15
CA LEU A 157 -14.35 -6.39 -3.20
C LEU A 157 -15.16 -7.69 -3.31
N ASP A 158 -14.71 -8.64 -4.12
CA ASP A 158 -15.41 -9.90 -4.32
C ASP A 158 -15.32 -10.80 -3.07
N VAL A 159 -14.17 -10.82 -2.39
CA VAL A 159 -14.00 -11.46 -1.08
C VAL A 159 -14.86 -10.78 -0.02
N ALA A 160 -14.87 -9.45 0.06
CA ALA A 160 -15.70 -8.73 1.03
C ALA A 160 -17.19 -9.03 0.85
N LYS A 161 -17.68 -9.11 -0.39
CA LYS A 161 -19.04 -9.54 -0.71
C LYS A 161 -19.31 -11.03 -0.42
N ALA A 162 -18.28 -11.87 -0.49
CA ALA A 162 -18.40 -13.30 -0.15
C ALA A 162 -18.39 -13.54 1.36
N CYS A 163 -17.77 -12.64 2.14
CA CYS A 163 -17.74 -12.64 3.60
C CYS A 163 -18.91 -11.89 4.24
N ASP A 164 -19.90 -11.44 3.46
CA ASP A 164 -21.07 -10.73 3.96
C ASP A 164 -21.94 -11.65 4.85
N PRO A 165 -22.05 -11.37 6.17
CA PRO A 165 -22.80 -12.21 7.10
C PRO A 165 -24.31 -12.23 6.84
N GLU A 166 -24.84 -11.31 6.02
CA GLU A 166 -26.26 -11.30 5.64
C GLU A 166 -26.55 -12.20 4.42
N LYS A 167 -25.53 -12.73 3.74
CA LYS A 167 -25.72 -13.63 2.60
C LYS A 167 -25.77 -15.09 3.07
N PRO A 168 -26.88 -15.82 2.86
CA PRO A 168 -26.94 -17.23 3.21
C PRO A 168 -25.90 -17.99 2.38
N GLU A 169 -25.07 -18.78 3.07
CA GLU A 169 -24.03 -19.65 2.51
C GLU A 169 -24.66 -20.73 1.62
N SER A 170 -25.06 -20.34 0.41
CA SER A 170 -25.66 -21.23 -0.58
C SER A 170 -24.83 -21.19 -1.86
N ARG A 171 -24.27 -22.37 -2.17
CA ARG A 171 -23.36 -22.71 -3.29
C ARG A 171 -21.87 -22.40 -3.07
N ARG A 172 -21.32 -22.89 -1.96
CA ARG A 172 -19.90 -23.23 -1.87
C ARG A 172 -19.78 -24.73 -2.24
N ILE A 173 -18.88 -25.06 -3.17
CA ILE A 173 -18.58 -26.41 -3.72
C ILE A 173 -19.45 -26.84 -4.93
N GLU A 174 -19.23 -26.27 -6.13
CA GLU A 174 -19.41 -27.04 -7.39
C GLU A 174 -18.46 -26.61 -8.53
N LYS A 175 -17.66 -25.54 -8.39
CA LYS A 175 -16.92 -24.96 -9.52
C LYS A 175 -15.39 -25.01 -9.44
N TYR A 176 -14.84 -25.96 -8.67
CA TYR A 176 -13.42 -26.35 -8.78
C TYR A 176 -13.24 -27.71 -9.49
N SER A 177 -14.24 -28.17 -10.22
CA SER A 177 -14.22 -29.42 -11.01
C SER A 177 -13.42 -29.34 -12.32
N GLY A 178 -12.47 -28.41 -12.45
CA GLY A 178 -11.77 -28.17 -13.72
C GLY A 178 -10.23 -28.11 -13.68
N PHE A 179 -9.61 -28.12 -12.49
CA PHE A 179 -8.15 -28.00 -12.40
C PHE A 179 -7.56 -29.18 -11.65
N VAL A 180 -7.10 -30.17 -12.40
CA VAL A 180 -6.18 -31.20 -11.91
C VAL A 180 -4.78 -30.60 -11.96
N PHE A 181 -4.23 -30.22 -10.81
CA PHE A 181 -2.81 -29.87 -10.71
C PHE A 181 -1.99 -31.16 -10.67
N ASN A 182 -1.39 -31.51 -11.80
CA ASN A 182 -0.53 -32.68 -11.88
C ASN A 182 0.89 -32.27 -11.48
N PHE A 183 1.24 -32.49 -10.22
CA PHE A 183 2.62 -32.33 -9.74
C PHE A 183 3.41 -33.56 -10.19
N ASN A 184 3.95 -33.50 -11.41
CA ASN A 184 5.03 -34.40 -11.78
C ASN A 184 6.23 -34.06 -10.91
N GLN A 185 6.46 -34.86 -9.86
CA GLN A 185 7.74 -34.87 -9.16
C GLN A 185 8.81 -35.36 -10.15
N GLY A 186 9.59 -34.41 -10.66
CA GLY A 186 10.78 -34.71 -11.44
C GLY A 186 11.79 -35.48 -10.60
N LYS A 187 12.31 -36.57 -11.17
CA LYS A 187 13.48 -37.29 -10.68
C LYS A 187 14.74 -36.45 -10.86
#